data_AF-A0A959JGS7-F1
#
_entry.id   AF-A0A959JGS7-F1
#
_cell.length_a   1.000
_cell.length_b   1.000
_cell.length_c   1.000
_cell.angle_alpha   90.00
_cell.angle_beta   90.00
_cell.angle_gamma   90.00
#
_symmetry.space_group_name_H-M   'P 1'
#
loop_
_entity.id
_entity.type
_entity.pdbx_description
1 polymer ?
#
loop_
_entity_poly.entity_id
_entity_poly.type
_entity_poly.pdbx_seq_one_letter_code
_entity_poly.pdbx_strand_id
1 'polypeptide(L)'
;MRNKGNLYLVLGSLALVTLACRQIKVNHVTQEPQLDYLPYTAHNSDAHLSRTEYKEHLEGFWLGECIANWTGLITEMDKIGGSGLDGRGAGFYTRDNWGGPDGPSIWQDEAPERNIDFYLEPPDGIWGADDDTDIEYMYQSLLYQNHTSLLSGEQIREGWLAHIKPEEENYLWVSNQRAFDLMKTGMTPPATGSPENNPDYDMIDAQLTTELFGLLAPGKPDIALQMAYLPIRTTASGQAAMIAEFYVIMHSLAAMAGPEWSMKEKTNWLAGKARMHLDAGGYAAKMYDQVRQWYESGQPWEVTRDSLYEKYQVRQEDGYDWSTREPVCHGCFAAG
;
A
#
# COMPACT_ATOMS: atom_id res chain seq x y z
N MET A 1 88.24 29.36 14.71
CA MET A 1 88.12 28.34 13.65
C MET A 1 86.70 27.80 13.66
N ARG A 2 86.12 27.70 12.46
CA ARG A 2 84.78 27.19 12.13
C ARG A 2 84.46 25.86 12.83
N ASN A 3 83.23 25.59 13.27
CA ASN A 3 82.14 25.00 12.45
C ASN A 3 80.96 24.50 13.32
N LYS A 4 79.75 24.88 12.88
CA LYS A 4 78.50 24.10 12.75
C LYS A 4 77.96 23.25 13.91
N GLY A 5 76.77 23.64 14.38
CA GLY A 5 75.73 22.73 14.88
C GLY A 5 74.36 23.23 14.42
N ASN A 6 73.70 22.48 13.54
CA ASN A 6 72.35 22.76 13.03
C ASN A 6 71.31 22.57 14.15
N LEU A 7 70.48 23.58 14.39
CA LEU A 7 69.30 23.49 15.25
C LEU A 7 68.08 23.23 14.36
N TYR A 8 67.54 22.00 14.40
CA TYR A 8 66.26 21.68 13.76
C TYR A 8 65.13 22.17 14.66
N LEU A 9 64.33 23.11 14.14
CA LEU A 9 63.10 23.61 14.74
C LEU A 9 62.00 22.56 14.51
N VAL A 10 61.52 21.90 15.56
CA VAL A 10 60.30 21.07 15.50
C VAL A 10 59.13 21.97 15.86
N LEU A 11 58.38 22.40 14.85
CA LEU A 11 57.08 23.05 14.97
C LEU A 11 56.03 21.99 15.33
N GLY A 12 55.67 21.93 16.61
CA GLY A 12 54.49 21.18 17.07
C GLY A 12 53.22 22.00 16.81
N SER A 13 52.39 21.52 15.89
CA SER A 13 51.10 22.08 15.51
C SER A 13 50.07 21.99 16.64
N LEU A 14 49.52 23.14 17.03
CA LEU A 14 48.39 23.26 17.94
C LEU A 14 47.09 22.96 17.16
N ALA A 15 46.48 21.80 17.36
CA ALA A 15 45.18 21.49 16.78
C ALA A 15 44.07 22.21 17.59
N LEU A 16 43.50 23.27 17.00
CA LEU A 16 42.27 23.90 17.48
C LEU A 16 41.10 22.95 17.19
N VAL A 17 40.54 22.36 18.24
CA VAL A 17 39.25 21.66 18.18
C VAL A 17 38.16 22.73 18.21
N THR A 18 37.59 23.05 17.05
CA THR A 18 36.36 23.85 16.96
C THR A 18 35.18 22.94 17.25
N LEU A 19 34.55 23.11 18.42
CA LEU A 19 33.22 22.61 18.69
C LEU A 19 32.24 23.37 17.78
N ALA A 20 31.90 22.77 16.64
CA ALA A 20 30.80 23.22 15.81
C ALA A 20 29.48 22.90 16.53
N CYS A 21 28.96 23.89 17.26
CA CYS A 21 27.59 23.88 17.73
C CYS A 21 26.69 23.88 16.47
N ARG A 22 26.07 22.74 16.15
CA ARG A 22 25.03 22.67 15.11
C ARG A 22 23.87 23.55 15.58
N GLN A 23 23.80 24.77 15.06
CA GLN A 23 22.56 25.54 15.10
C GLN A 23 21.51 24.69 14.38
N ILE A 24 20.50 24.23 15.14
CA ILE A 24 19.29 23.66 14.58
C ILE A 24 18.68 24.79 13.74
N LYS A 25 18.82 24.69 12.41
CA LYS A 25 18.04 25.52 11.50
C LYS A 25 16.58 25.17 11.79
N VAL A 26 15.87 26.08 12.43
CA VAL A 26 14.41 26.03 12.48
C VAL A 26 13.98 26.24 11.04
N ASN A 27 13.74 25.15 10.32
CA ASN A 27 13.09 25.23 9.02
C ASN A 27 11.73 25.88 9.27
N HIS A 28 11.50 27.06 8.68
CA HIS A 28 10.19 27.67 8.69
C HIS A 28 9.21 26.66 8.12
N VAL A 29 8.31 26.20 8.97
CA VAL A 29 7.20 25.35 8.58
C VAL A 29 6.32 26.19 7.66
N THR A 30 6.17 25.76 6.41
CA THR A 30 5.16 26.34 5.52
C THR A 30 3.79 26.04 6.14
N GLN A 31 3.16 27.07 6.69
CA GLN A 31 1.79 26.99 7.18
C GLN A 31 0.86 27.16 6.00
N GLU A 32 -0.09 26.25 5.85
CA GLU A 32 -1.08 26.34 4.80
C GLU A 32 -2.12 27.41 5.14
N PRO A 33 -2.26 28.49 4.34
CA PRO A 33 -3.08 29.65 4.71
C PRO A 33 -4.56 29.34 4.93
N GLN A 34 -5.04 28.22 4.39
CA GLN A 34 -6.43 27.79 4.48
C GLN A 34 -6.73 26.96 5.75
N LEU A 35 -5.71 26.62 6.55
CA LEU A 35 -5.88 25.82 7.77
C LEU A 35 -5.77 26.68 9.04
N ASP A 36 -6.71 26.46 9.97
CA ASP A 36 -6.66 27.04 11.31
C ASP A 36 -5.75 26.21 12.23
N TYR A 37 -4.56 26.74 12.52
CA TYR A 37 -3.62 26.11 13.45
C TYR A 37 -3.95 26.47 14.89
N LEU A 38 -4.54 25.53 15.62
CA LEU A 38 -4.80 25.69 17.05
C LEU A 38 -3.47 25.73 17.84
N PRO A 39 -3.38 26.57 18.90
CA PRO A 39 -2.21 26.58 19.75
C PRO A 39 -2.04 25.22 20.43
N TYR A 40 -0.84 24.64 20.30
CA TYR A 40 -0.48 23.36 20.89
C TYR A 40 0.76 23.48 21.76
N THR A 41 0.77 22.82 22.92
CA THR A 41 1.95 22.70 23.77
C THR A 41 2.33 21.22 23.85
N ALA A 42 3.52 20.89 23.37
CA ALA A 42 3.99 19.51 23.38
C ALA A 42 4.12 18.95 24.81
N HIS A 43 3.67 17.71 24.97
CA HIS A 43 3.84 16.90 26.16
C HIS A 43 4.98 15.89 25.96
N ASN A 44 5.64 15.50 27.05
CA ASN A 44 6.74 14.51 26.99
C ASN A 44 6.30 13.11 26.50
N SER A 45 5.00 12.84 26.51
CA SER A 45 4.41 11.60 25.99
C SER A 45 4.12 11.64 24.49
N ASP A 46 4.31 12.79 23.84
CA ASP A 46 3.99 12.94 22.44
C ASP A 46 5.01 12.22 21.55
N ALA A 47 4.51 11.64 20.46
CA ALA A 47 5.38 11.20 19.39
C ALA A 47 5.98 12.41 18.66
N HIS A 48 7.29 12.37 18.39
CA HIS A 48 7.99 13.41 17.67
C HIS A 48 8.31 12.93 16.25
N LEU A 49 7.79 13.63 15.25
CA LEU A 49 8.04 13.36 13.83
C LEU A 49 8.69 14.57 13.16
N SER A 50 9.77 14.34 12.42
CA SER A 50 10.40 15.35 11.58
C SER A 50 9.56 15.55 10.32
N ARG A 51 9.06 16.78 10.08
CA ARG A 51 8.31 17.10 8.85
C ARG A 51 9.13 16.87 7.58
N THR A 52 10.43 17.12 7.64
CA THR A 52 11.33 16.91 6.49
C THR A 52 11.49 15.43 6.19
N GLU A 53 11.75 14.62 7.21
CA GLU A 53 11.89 13.16 7.07
C GLU A 53 10.56 12.51 6.66
N TYR A 54 9.45 12.96 7.27
CA TYR A 54 8.14 12.43 6.90
C TYR A 54 7.75 12.77 5.47
N LYS A 55 8.16 13.95 4.95
CA LYS A 55 7.99 14.28 3.53
C LYS A 55 8.75 13.30 2.63
N GLU A 56 9.99 12.95 2.97
CA GLU A 56 10.77 11.95 2.22
C GLU A 56 10.11 10.56 2.28
N HIS A 57 9.50 10.18 3.41
CA HIS A 57 8.74 8.94 3.50
C HIS A 57 7.45 8.94 2.66
N LEU A 58 6.74 10.07 2.58
CA LEU A 58 5.58 10.21 1.70
C LEU A 58 5.97 10.09 0.22
N GLU A 59 7.11 10.66 -0.17
CA GLU A 59 7.66 10.49 -1.52
C GLU A 59 8.04 9.03 -1.79
N GLY A 60 8.67 8.37 -0.82
CA GLY A 60 9.01 6.95 -0.89
C GLY A 60 7.78 6.03 -0.99
N PHE A 61 6.66 6.39 -0.36
CA PHE A 61 5.38 5.67 -0.50
C PHE A 61 4.89 5.71 -1.94
N TRP A 62 4.64 6.90 -2.49
CA TRP A 62 4.13 7.04 -3.87
C TRP A 62 5.05 6.41 -4.89
N LEU A 63 6.36 6.60 -4.76
CA LEU A 63 7.32 5.99 -5.68
C LEU A 63 7.34 4.46 -5.53
N GLY A 64 7.29 3.95 -4.30
CA GLY A 64 7.26 2.51 -4.04
C GLY A 64 6.01 1.84 -4.59
N GLU A 65 4.86 2.50 -4.43
CA GLU A 65 3.56 2.07 -4.95
C GLU A 65 3.57 2.00 -6.49
N CYS A 66 3.99 3.09 -7.16
CA CYS A 66 4.13 3.09 -8.62
C CYS A 66 5.08 2.00 -9.13
N ILE A 67 6.28 1.86 -8.51
CA ILE A 67 7.22 0.81 -8.90
C ILE A 67 6.60 -0.57 -8.72
N ALA A 68 5.94 -0.82 -7.58
CA ALA A 68 5.35 -2.12 -7.28
C ALA A 68 4.21 -2.45 -8.25
N ASN A 69 3.29 -1.52 -8.45
CA ASN A 69 2.15 -1.67 -9.34
C ASN A 69 2.62 -1.98 -10.79
N TRP A 70 3.41 -1.10 -11.39
CA TRP A 70 3.87 -1.26 -12.77
C TRP A 70 4.79 -2.47 -12.99
N THR A 71 5.53 -2.88 -11.95
CA THR A 71 6.29 -4.14 -11.99
C THR A 71 5.35 -5.34 -11.93
N GLY A 72 4.29 -5.29 -11.11
CA GLY A 72 3.29 -6.34 -10.96
C GLY A 72 2.46 -6.57 -12.23
N LEU A 73 2.07 -5.49 -12.91
CA LEU A 73 1.37 -5.50 -14.21
C LEU A 73 2.13 -6.24 -15.31
N ILE A 74 3.44 -6.47 -15.15
CA ILE A 74 4.17 -7.32 -16.09
C ILE A 74 3.59 -8.72 -16.09
N THR A 75 3.36 -9.27 -14.90
CA THR A 75 2.98 -10.67 -14.69
C THR A 75 1.50 -10.87 -14.36
N GLU A 76 0.69 -9.82 -14.50
CA GLU A 76 -0.71 -9.85 -14.11
C GLU A 76 -1.48 -10.92 -14.91
N MET A 77 -2.12 -11.83 -14.18
CA MET A 77 -2.92 -12.93 -14.75
C MET A 77 -2.14 -13.91 -15.65
N ASP A 78 -0.81 -13.90 -15.64
CA ASP A 78 0.05 -14.88 -16.31
C ASP A 78 0.03 -16.26 -15.66
N LYS A 79 -0.05 -16.26 -14.33
CA LYS A 79 0.09 -17.43 -13.46
C LYS A 79 -0.84 -17.29 -12.26
N ILE A 80 -2.02 -17.87 -12.38
CA ILE A 80 -3.11 -17.80 -11.39
C ILE A 80 -3.17 -19.03 -10.46
N GLY A 81 -2.24 -19.98 -10.62
CA GLY A 81 -2.16 -21.17 -9.77
C GLY A 81 -2.92 -22.38 -10.29
N GLY A 82 -2.69 -23.52 -9.63
CA GLY A 82 -3.35 -24.79 -9.91
C GLY A 82 -3.34 -25.19 -11.39
N SER A 83 -4.49 -25.65 -11.89
CA SER A 83 -4.70 -26.01 -13.30
C SER A 83 -4.90 -24.80 -14.22
N GLY A 84 -5.04 -23.59 -13.68
CA GLY A 84 -5.43 -22.41 -14.44
C GLY A 84 -6.84 -22.49 -15.03
N LEU A 85 -7.19 -21.51 -15.88
CA LEU A 85 -8.44 -21.45 -16.64
C LEU A 85 -8.27 -22.20 -17.96
N ASP A 86 -8.87 -23.40 -18.07
CA ASP A 86 -8.70 -24.29 -19.22
C ASP A 86 -7.21 -24.57 -19.56
N GLY A 87 -6.33 -24.60 -18.55
CA GLY A 87 -4.89 -24.77 -18.69
C GLY A 87 -4.09 -23.46 -18.88
N ARG A 88 -4.76 -22.34 -19.19
CA ARG A 88 -4.12 -21.01 -19.24
C ARG A 88 -3.86 -20.51 -17.82
N GLY A 89 -2.71 -19.90 -17.60
CA GLY A 89 -2.36 -19.39 -16.27
C GLY A 89 -1.99 -20.46 -15.24
N ALA A 90 -1.79 -21.71 -15.66
CA ALA A 90 -1.50 -22.80 -14.73
C ALA A 90 -0.16 -22.63 -13.99
N GLY A 91 -0.16 -23.03 -12.73
CA GLY A 91 0.99 -22.93 -11.82
C GLY A 91 1.28 -21.51 -11.34
N PHE A 92 2.42 -21.37 -10.67
CA PHE A 92 2.88 -20.09 -10.12
C PHE A 92 4.30 -19.79 -10.57
N TYR A 93 4.64 -18.50 -10.64
CA TYR A 93 6.03 -18.07 -10.81
C TYR A 93 6.89 -18.45 -9.59
N THR A 94 8.20 -18.56 -9.80
CA THR A 94 9.21 -18.77 -8.76
C THR A 94 10.32 -17.74 -8.95
N ARG A 95 11.25 -17.66 -7.99
CA ARG A 95 12.42 -16.78 -8.13
C ARG A 95 13.24 -17.05 -9.40
N ASP A 96 13.18 -18.27 -9.93
CA ASP A 96 13.93 -18.66 -11.14
C ASP A 96 13.36 -18.02 -12.41
N ASN A 97 12.14 -17.46 -12.34
CA ASN A 97 11.53 -16.72 -13.44
C ASN A 97 11.98 -15.26 -13.52
N TRP A 98 12.54 -14.71 -12.43
CA TRP A 98 12.99 -13.32 -12.40
C TRP A 98 14.10 -13.06 -13.42
N GLY A 99 13.99 -11.97 -14.19
CA GLY A 99 14.86 -11.63 -15.30
C GLY A 99 14.62 -12.45 -16.58
N GLY A 100 13.69 -13.41 -16.55
CA GLY A 100 13.24 -14.17 -17.71
C GLY A 100 12.17 -13.44 -18.52
N PRO A 101 11.73 -14.02 -19.66
CA PRO A 101 10.69 -13.42 -20.50
C PRO A 101 9.33 -13.43 -19.81
N ASP A 102 8.52 -12.42 -20.16
CA ASP A 102 7.11 -12.31 -19.77
C ASP A 102 6.25 -13.46 -20.33
N GLY A 103 5.18 -13.79 -19.62
CA GLY A 103 4.19 -14.80 -20.02
C GLY A 103 2.95 -14.16 -20.65
N PRO A 104 2.12 -14.94 -21.39
CA PRO A 104 0.82 -14.46 -21.78
C PRO A 104 -0.14 -14.56 -20.58
N SER A 105 -0.88 -13.49 -20.32
CA SER A 105 -1.99 -13.52 -19.38
C SER A 105 -3.09 -14.46 -19.88
N ILE A 106 -4.00 -14.89 -19.00
CA ILE A 106 -5.09 -15.80 -19.40
C ILE A 106 -6.00 -15.23 -20.50
N TRP A 107 -5.98 -13.91 -20.72
CA TRP A 107 -6.77 -13.18 -21.70
C TRP A 107 -6.11 -13.03 -23.07
N GLN A 108 -4.81 -13.34 -23.17
CA GLN A 108 -4.01 -13.08 -24.35
C GLN A 108 -3.46 -14.39 -24.93
N ASP A 109 -3.27 -14.43 -26.24
CA ASP A 109 -2.66 -15.58 -26.92
C ASP A 109 -1.13 -15.48 -26.94
N GLU A 110 -0.57 -14.27 -26.92
CA GLU A 110 0.86 -13.99 -26.96
C GLU A 110 1.22 -12.91 -25.94
N ALA A 111 2.41 -13.03 -25.34
CA ALA A 111 2.95 -12.06 -24.39
C ALA A 111 3.61 -10.87 -25.11
N PRO A 112 3.62 -9.67 -24.51
CA PRO A 112 4.51 -8.60 -24.94
C PRO A 112 5.98 -9.03 -24.89
N GLU A 113 6.81 -8.53 -25.83
CA GLU A 113 8.26 -8.80 -25.81
C GLU A 113 8.95 -7.95 -24.74
N ARG A 114 8.96 -8.45 -23.50
CA ARG A 114 9.64 -7.87 -22.34
C ARG A 114 10.08 -8.96 -21.35
N ASN A 115 10.87 -8.57 -20.35
CA ASN A 115 11.30 -9.45 -19.27
C ASN A 115 10.60 -9.09 -17.95
N ILE A 116 10.47 -10.07 -17.07
CA ILE A 116 10.03 -9.89 -15.68
C ILE A 116 11.17 -9.24 -14.90
N ASP A 117 11.13 -7.91 -14.80
CA ASP A 117 12.10 -7.08 -14.05
C ASP A 117 11.40 -5.84 -13.51
N PHE A 118 12.09 -5.04 -12.70
CA PHE A 118 11.53 -3.79 -12.20
C PHE A 118 11.13 -2.84 -13.34
N TYR A 119 9.91 -2.30 -13.24
CA TYR A 119 9.51 -1.14 -14.03
C TYR A 119 9.95 0.13 -13.32
N LEU A 120 10.83 0.92 -13.97
CA LEU A 120 11.36 2.17 -13.43
C LEU A 120 11.21 3.30 -14.45
N GLU A 121 10.57 4.38 -14.02
CA GLU A 121 10.46 5.59 -14.83
C GLU A 121 11.66 6.53 -14.57
N PRO A 122 12.25 7.17 -15.60
CA PRO A 122 13.28 8.20 -15.41
C PRO A 122 12.77 9.40 -14.60
N PRO A 123 13.66 10.23 -14.02
CA PRO A 123 13.27 11.36 -13.16
C PRO A 123 12.28 12.37 -13.76
N ASP A 124 12.30 12.57 -15.08
CA ASP A 124 11.39 13.50 -15.80
C ASP A 124 10.27 12.74 -16.53
N GLY A 125 10.16 11.45 -16.27
CA GLY A 125 9.20 10.57 -16.88
C GLY A 125 7.83 10.62 -16.23
N ILE A 126 6.84 10.06 -16.91
CA ILE A 126 5.44 10.09 -16.47
C ILE A 126 4.99 8.65 -16.30
N TRP A 127 4.62 8.29 -15.07
CA TRP A 127 3.98 7.01 -14.78
C TRP A 127 2.67 6.90 -15.55
N GLY A 128 2.35 5.69 -16.03
CA GLY A 128 1.04 5.46 -16.62
C GLY A 128 -0.07 5.55 -15.56
N ALA A 129 -1.31 5.53 -16.05
CA ALA A 129 -2.52 5.48 -15.25
C ALA A 129 -2.92 4.01 -14.98
N ASP A 130 -3.36 3.73 -13.75
CA ASP A 130 -3.85 2.44 -13.28
C ASP A 130 -4.71 2.65 -12.02
N ASP A 131 -5.71 1.80 -11.79
CA ASP A 131 -6.73 2.06 -10.76
C ASP A 131 -6.18 1.98 -9.32
N ASP A 132 -5.16 1.16 -9.06
CA ASP A 132 -4.49 1.04 -7.76
C ASP A 132 -4.02 2.42 -7.25
N THR A 133 -3.20 3.12 -8.06
CA THR A 133 -2.62 4.41 -7.66
C THR A 133 -3.54 5.60 -7.94
N ASP A 134 -4.35 5.56 -9.00
CA ASP A 134 -5.13 6.72 -9.43
C ASP A 134 -6.30 7.00 -8.50
N ILE A 135 -6.92 5.97 -7.92
CA ILE A 135 -8.00 6.15 -6.95
C ILE A 135 -7.46 6.77 -5.66
N GLU A 136 -6.28 6.37 -5.17
CA GLU A 136 -5.63 6.99 -4.02
C GLU A 136 -5.30 8.45 -4.29
N TYR A 137 -4.73 8.74 -5.45
CA TYR A 137 -4.40 10.10 -5.86
C TYR A 137 -5.65 10.97 -5.98
N MET A 138 -6.74 10.41 -6.52
CA MET A 138 -8.05 11.06 -6.54
C MET A 138 -8.53 11.36 -5.12
N TYR A 139 -8.52 10.40 -4.19
CA TYR A 139 -8.93 10.66 -2.81
C TYR A 139 -8.11 11.77 -2.14
N GLN A 140 -6.79 11.81 -2.37
CA GLN A 140 -5.94 12.90 -1.92
C GLN A 140 -6.42 14.26 -2.44
N SER A 141 -6.71 14.32 -3.75
CA SER A 141 -7.21 15.51 -4.42
C SER A 141 -8.57 15.95 -3.88
N LEU A 142 -9.48 14.99 -3.64
CA LEU A 142 -10.81 15.28 -3.09
C LEU A 142 -10.74 15.86 -1.68
N LEU A 143 -9.88 15.32 -0.80
CA LEU A 143 -9.66 15.87 0.54
C LEU A 143 -9.17 17.32 0.47
N TYR A 144 -8.20 17.59 -0.41
CA TYR A 144 -7.63 18.91 -0.59
C TYR A 144 -8.65 19.92 -1.13
N GLN A 145 -9.38 19.57 -2.20
CA GLN A 145 -10.37 20.44 -2.83
C GLN A 145 -11.57 20.75 -1.92
N ASN A 146 -11.98 19.78 -1.10
CA ASN A 146 -13.11 19.94 -0.19
C ASN A 146 -12.73 20.54 1.16
N HIS A 147 -11.43 20.79 1.40
CA HIS A 147 -10.91 21.30 2.67
C HIS A 147 -11.39 20.50 3.88
N THR A 148 -11.38 19.17 3.77
CA THR A 148 -11.86 18.24 4.81
C THR A 148 -10.88 17.12 5.04
N SER A 149 -10.87 16.57 6.26
CA SER A 149 -10.19 15.30 6.56
C SER A 149 -11.13 14.09 6.46
N LEU A 150 -12.45 14.33 6.37
CA LEU A 150 -13.48 13.30 6.28
C LEU A 150 -14.34 13.59 5.05
N LEU A 151 -14.20 12.77 4.01
CA LEU A 151 -15.06 12.85 2.84
C LEU A 151 -16.44 12.29 3.19
N SER A 152 -17.49 12.98 2.74
CA SER A 152 -18.86 12.46 2.73
C SER A 152 -19.09 11.53 1.53
N GLY A 153 -20.13 10.68 1.61
CA GLY A 153 -20.49 9.81 0.50
C GLY A 153 -20.81 10.58 -0.80
N GLU A 154 -21.41 11.76 -0.69
CA GLU A 154 -21.68 12.61 -1.87
C GLU A 154 -20.38 13.15 -2.47
N GLN A 155 -19.43 13.62 -1.65
CA GLN A 155 -18.13 14.09 -2.15
C GLN A 155 -17.33 12.98 -2.85
N ILE A 156 -17.39 11.75 -2.33
CA ILE A 156 -16.78 10.59 -2.98
C ILE A 156 -17.46 10.33 -4.32
N ARG A 157 -18.80 10.26 -4.34
CA ARG A 157 -19.58 10.03 -5.55
C ARG A 157 -19.29 11.08 -6.62
N GLU A 158 -19.36 12.36 -6.27
CA GLU A 158 -19.11 13.47 -7.19
C GLU A 158 -17.66 13.44 -7.71
N GLY A 159 -16.70 13.13 -6.84
CA GLY A 159 -15.29 12.98 -7.20
C GLY A 159 -15.05 11.85 -8.20
N TRP A 160 -15.59 10.66 -7.92
CA TRP A 160 -15.52 9.50 -8.81
C TRP A 160 -16.13 9.82 -10.18
N LEU A 161 -17.33 10.40 -10.23
CA LEU A 161 -17.99 10.77 -11.48
C LEU A 161 -17.28 11.89 -12.26
N ALA A 162 -16.50 12.74 -11.59
CA ALA A 162 -15.72 13.78 -12.24
C ALA A 162 -14.43 13.25 -12.87
N HIS A 163 -13.75 12.35 -12.18
CA HIS A 163 -12.40 11.89 -12.53
C HIS A 163 -12.37 10.61 -13.36
N ILE A 164 -13.33 9.70 -13.17
CA ILE A 164 -13.41 8.42 -13.90
C ILE A 164 -14.32 8.61 -15.12
N LYS A 165 -13.80 8.34 -16.31
CA LYS A 165 -14.54 8.56 -17.57
C LYS A 165 -15.37 7.34 -17.95
N PRO A 166 -16.69 7.50 -18.23
CA PRO A 166 -17.54 6.36 -18.59
C PRO A 166 -17.49 5.97 -20.08
N GLU A 167 -16.99 6.84 -20.97
CA GLU A 167 -16.99 6.61 -22.42
C GLU A 167 -15.67 6.06 -22.99
N GLU A 168 -14.60 6.04 -22.20
CA GLU A 168 -13.30 5.46 -22.56
C GLU A 168 -12.93 4.33 -21.59
N GLU A 169 -11.93 3.53 -21.98
CA GLU A 169 -11.37 2.50 -21.09
C GLU A 169 -10.90 3.17 -19.80
N ASN A 170 -11.47 2.74 -18.67
CA ASN A 170 -11.26 3.36 -17.38
C ASN A 170 -10.40 2.50 -16.45
N TYR A 171 -9.99 1.30 -16.92
CA TYR A 171 -9.18 0.32 -16.20
C TYR A 171 -9.73 0.00 -14.81
N LEU A 172 -11.03 0.22 -14.57
CA LEU A 172 -11.66 -0.19 -13.34
C LEU A 172 -12.07 -1.65 -13.45
N TRP A 173 -11.74 -2.41 -12.42
CA TRP A 173 -12.11 -3.80 -12.35
C TRP A 173 -13.19 -4.03 -11.29
N VAL A 174 -13.85 -5.17 -11.42
CA VAL A 174 -14.64 -5.82 -10.36
C VAL A 174 -15.46 -4.85 -9.48
N SER A 175 -15.04 -4.60 -8.23
CA SER A 175 -15.86 -3.85 -7.27
C SER A 175 -15.77 -2.34 -7.47
N ASN A 176 -14.62 -1.84 -7.92
CA ASN A 176 -14.44 -0.45 -8.36
C ASN A 176 -15.44 -0.14 -9.48
N GLN A 177 -15.48 -0.98 -10.52
CA GLN A 177 -16.40 -0.80 -11.64
C GLN A 177 -17.86 -0.87 -11.18
N ARG A 178 -18.20 -1.83 -10.31
CA ARG A 178 -19.56 -1.95 -9.75
C ARG A 178 -19.98 -0.70 -8.97
N ALA A 179 -19.10 -0.20 -8.10
CA ALA A 179 -19.38 0.99 -7.30
C ALA A 179 -19.57 2.22 -8.18
N PHE A 180 -18.74 2.40 -9.21
CA PHE A 180 -18.87 3.46 -10.18
C PHE A 180 -20.23 3.41 -10.92
N ASP A 181 -20.66 2.22 -11.34
CA ASP A 181 -21.98 2.02 -11.95
C ASP A 181 -23.13 2.38 -11.01
N LEU A 182 -23.05 1.99 -9.74
CA LEU A 182 -24.04 2.34 -8.72
C LEU A 182 -24.09 3.86 -8.48
N MET A 183 -22.93 4.53 -8.47
CA MET A 183 -22.83 5.99 -8.33
C MET A 183 -23.53 6.74 -9.47
N LYS A 184 -23.44 6.24 -10.70
CA LYS A 184 -24.16 6.78 -11.86
C LYS A 184 -25.68 6.72 -11.68
N THR A 185 -26.20 5.78 -10.88
CA THR A 185 -27.62 5.69 -10.53
C THR A 185 -28.05 6.58 -9.35
N GLY A 186 -27.10 7.30 -8.73
CA GLY A 186 -27.37 8.19 -7.60
C GLY A 186 -27.03 7.59 -6.23
N MET A 187 -26.45 6.40 -6.16
CA MET A 187 -26.05 5.77 -4.90
C MET A 187 -24.74 6.36 -4.38
N THR A 188 -24.61 6.50 -3.06
CA THR A 188 -23.38 6.98 -2.40
C THR A 188 -22.81 5.91 -1.46
N PRO A 189 -21.50 5.91 -1.18
CA PRO A 189 -20.93 5.15 -0.07
C PRO A 189 -21.67 5.46 1.25
N PRO A 190 -21.83 4.48 2.16
CA PRO A 190 -21.34 3.11 2.08
C PRO A 190 -22.24 2.16 1.27
N ALA A 191 -23.34 2.64 0.69
CA ALA A 191 -24.30 1.76 0.02
C ALA A 191 -23.72 1.09 -1.25
N THR A 192 -22.74 1.73 -1.91
CA THR A 192 -22.04 1.22 -3.10
C THR A 192 -21.13 0.03 -2.81
N GLY A 193 -20.60 -0.10 -1.59
CA GLY A 193 -19.85 -1.27 -1.14
C GLY A 193 -20.69 -2.27 -0.35
N SER A 194 -22.01 -2.04 -0.22
CA SER A 194 -22.89 -2.95 0.52
C SER A 194 -23.15 -4.23 -0.25
N PRO A 195 -23.11 -5.43 0.39
CA PRO A 195 -23.45 -6.70 -0.25
C PRO A 195 -24.86 -6.75 -0.86
N GLU A 196 -25.77 -5.89 -0.39
CA GLU A 196 -27.14 -5.78 -0.93
C GLU A 196 -27.15 -5.19 -2.35
N ASN A 197 -26.17 -4.35 -2.69
CA ASN A 197 -26.11 -3.60 -3.96
C ASN A 197 -24.92 -4.02 -4.83
N ASN A 198 -23.83 -4.45 -4.20
CA ASN A 198 -22.58 -4.80 -4.83
C ASN A 198 -22.24 -6.27 -4.54
N PRO A 199 -22.43 -7.18 -5.50
CA PRO A 199 -22.10 -8.59 -5.34
C PRO A 199 -20.60 -8.87 -5.30
N ASP A 200 -19.80 -7.86 -5.63
CA ASP A 200 -18.34 -7.88 -5.76
C ASP A 200 -17.65 -7.22 -4.54
N TYR A 201 -18.40 -6.93 -3.47
CA TYR A 201 -17.94 -6.18 -2.28
C TYR A 201 -16.77 -6.82 -1.51
N ASP A 202 -16.50 -8.09 -1.71
CA ASP A 202 -15.50 -8.88 -1.00
C ASP A 202 -14.22 -9.11 -1.84
N MET A 203 -14.02 -8.27 -2.85
CA MET A 203 -12.86 -8.25 -3.75
C MET A 203 -11.77 -7.29 -3.26
N ILE A 204 -10.56 -7.42 -3.82
CA ILE A 204 -9.33 -6.76 -3.33
C ILE A 204 -9.33 -5.24 -3.51
N ASP A 205 -10.24 -4.68 -4.29
CA ASP A 205 -10.24 -3.28 -4.77
C ASP A 205 -9.97 -2.23 -3.68
N ALA A 206 -10.60 -2.34 -2.49
CA ALA A 206 -10.36 -1.37 -1.41
C ALA A 206 -9.00 -1.54 -0.73
N GLN A 207 -8.42 -2.74 -0.78
CA GLN A 207 -7.16 -3.07 -0.14
C GLN A 207 -5.97 -2.36 -0.79
N LEU A 208 -6.05 -2.13 -2.10
CA LEU A 208 -4.98 -1.58 -2.94
C LEU A 208 -5.25 -0.13 -3.39
N THR A 209 -6.31 0.51 -2.86
CA THR A 209 -6.72 1.88 -3.22
C THR A 209 -7.02 2.77 -2.01
N THR A 210 -6.58 2.38 -0.80
CA THR A 210 -6.89 3.14 0.42
C THR A 210 -5.75 3.25 1.44
N GLU A 211 -4.55 2.80 1.12
CA GLU A 211 -3.39 2.83 2.00
C GLU A 211 -2.97 4.25 2.42
N LEU A 212 -3.11 5.23 1.52
CA LEU A 212 -2.84 6.65 1.76
C LEU A 212 -3.47 7.17 3.05
N PHE A 213 -4.68 6.72 3.41
CA PHE A 213 -5.36 7.21 4.61
C PHE A 213 -4.58 6.90 5.90
N GLY A 214 -3.76 5.84 5.91
CA GLY A 214 -2.82 5.57 6.98
C GLY A 214 -1.79 6.69 7.13
N LEU A 215 -1.21 7.13 6.01
CA LEU A 215 -0.17 8.16 5.95
C LEU A 215 -0.68 9.57 6.26
N LEU A 216 -1.99 9.81 6.14
CA LEU A 216 -2.58 11.09 6.52
C LEU A 216 -2.72 11.26 8.05
N ALA A 217 -2.54 10.17 8.82
CA ALA A 217 -2.62 10.18 10.28
C ALA A 217 -1.48 9.38 10.93
N PRO A 218 -0.21 9.81 10.81
CA PRO A 218 0.93 9.05 11.33
C PRO A 218 0.88 8.88 12.85
N GLY A 219 1.01 7.64 13.30
CA GLY A 219 0.92 7.23 14.71
C GLY A 219 -0.49 7.25 15.30
N LYS A 220 -1.52 7.49 14.49
CA LYS A 220 -2.92 7.63 14.89
C LYS A 220 -3.84 6.72 14.05
N PRO A 221 -3.74 5.39 14.21
CA PRO A 221 -4.54 4.46 13.43
C PRO A 221 -6.04 4.63 13.67
N ASP A 222 -6.45 5.09 14.86
CA ASP A 222 -7.83 5.42 15.19
C ASP A 222 -8.40 6.56 14.34
N ILE A 223 -7.58 7.57 14.03
CA ILE A 223 -7.94 8.67 13.14
C ILE A 223 -7.86 8.23 11.67
N ALA A 224 -6.81 7.48 11.29
CA ALA A 224 -6.66 6.94 9.95
C ALA A 224 -7.89 6.12 9.53
N LEU A 225 -8.37 5.24 10.41
CA LEU A 225 -9.57 4.42 10.16
C LEU A 225 -10.86 5.26 10.06
N GLN A 226 -10.96 6.37 10.79
CA GLN A 226 -12.09 7.29 10.63
C GLN A 226 -12.08 7.97 9.26
N MET A 227 -10.90 8.37 8.78
CA MET A 227 -10.73 8.98 7.46
C MET A 227 -11.01 7.96 6.34
N ALA A 228 -10.50 6.74 6.49
CA ALA A 228 -10.65 5.66 5.52
C ALA A 228 -12.04 5.02 5.51
N TYR A 229 -12.90 5.28 6.51
CA TYR A 229 -14.16 4.56 6.67
C TYR A 229 -15.02 4.60 5.40
N LEU A 230 -15.42 5.78 4.92
CA LEU A 230 -16.22 5.86 3.70
C LEU A 230 -15.46 5.47 2.42
N PRO A 231 -14.20 5.88 2.21
CA PRO A 231 -13.37 5.43 1.09
C PRO A 231 -13.30 3.91 0.94
N ILE A 232 -13.07 3.17 2.03
CA ILE A 232 -13.07 1.69 2.02
C ILE A 232 -14.47 1.14 1.70
N ARG A 233 -15.53 1.68 2.32
CA ARG A 233 -16.92 1.24 2.03
C ARG A 233 -17.47 1.75 0.71
N THR A 234 -16.66 2.43 -0.10
CA THR A 234 -17.00 2.72 -1.48
C THR A 234 -17.15 1.42 -2.27
N THR A 235 -16.24 0.47 -2.04
CA THR A 235 -16.14 -0.78 -2.82
C THR A 235 -16.11 -2.02 -1.96
N ALA A 236 -15.82 -1.92 -0.66
CA ALA A 236 -15.69 -3.10 0.19
C ALA A 236 -16.67 -3.16 1.36
N SER A 237 -16.96 -4.39 1.79
CA SER A 237 -17.65 -4.68 3.05
C SER A 237 -17.13 -5.98 3.69
N GLY A 238 -17.55 -6.25 4.93
CA GLY A 238 -17.15 -7.46 5.65
C GLY A 238 -15.64 -7.60 5.80
N GLN A 239 -15.10 -8.76 5.39
CA GLN A 239 -13.67 -9.05 5.56
C GLN A 239 -12.77 -8.26 4.61
N ALA A 240 -13.20 -7.99 3.37
CA ALA A 240 -12.43 -7.13 2.46
C ALA A 240 -12.21 -5.73 3.04
N ALA A 241 -13.24 -5.15 3.66
CA ALA A 241 -13.10 -3.88 4.37
C ALA A 241 -12.13 -3.97 5.55
N MET A 242 -12.17 -5.06 6.34
CA MET A 242 -11.23 -5.26 7.46
C MET A 242 -9.78 -5.47 6.98
N ILE A 243 -9.58 -6.06 5.81
CA ILE A 243 -8.25 -6.23 5.20
C ILE A 243 -7.70 -4.89 4.72
N ALA A 244 -8.50 -4.04 4.06
CA ALA A 244 -8.09 -2.67 3.74
C ALA A 244 -7.73 -1.87 5.01
N GLU A 245 -8.54 -1.98 6.07
CA GLU A 245 -8.27 -1.37 7.37
C GLU A 245 -6.95 -1.86 8.01
N PHE A 246 -6.59 -3.13 7.81
CA PHE A 246 -5.33 -3.69 8.26
C PHE A 246 -4.14 -2.94 7.64
N TYR A 247 -4.17 -2.67 6.33
CA TYR A 247 -3.10 -1.92 5.66
C TYR A 247 -3.10 -0.44 6.05
N VAL A 248 -4.26 0.20 6.23
CA VAL A 248 -4.37 1.56 6.77
C VAL A 248 -3.69 1.68 8.14
N ILE A 249 -3.90 0.70 9.02
CA ILE A 249 -3.25 0.65 10.35
C ILE A 249 -1.73 0.51 10.20
N MET A 250 -1.26 -0.36 9.31
CA MET A 250 0.18 -0.53 9.07
C MET A 250 0.82 0.77 8.58
N HIS A 251 0.22 1.44 7.60
CA HIS A 251 0.74 2.70 7.06
C HIS A 251 0.73 3.82 8.09
N SER A 252 -0.32 3.92 8.91
CA SER A 252 -0.35 4.88 10.02
C SER A 252 0.76 4.64 11.05
N LEU A 253 1.03 3.39 11.40
CA LEU A 253 2.04 3.05 12.40
C LEU A 253 3.47 3.06 11.86
N ALA A 254 3.69 3.08 10.54
CA ALA A 254 5.01 3.00 9.92
C ALA A 254 5.97 4.08 10.44
N ALA A 255 5.47 5.31 10.64
CA ALA A 255 6.24 6.43 11.17
C ALA A 255 6.70 6.25 12.63
N MET A 256 6.08 5.32 13.38
CA MET A 256 6.38 5.03 14.78
C MET A 256 7.41 3.90 14.96
N ALA A 257 7.81 3.24 13.87
CA ALA A 257 8.81 2.18 13.94
C ALA A 257 10.20 2.76 14.27
N GLY A 258 10.90 2.16 15.23
CA GLY A 258 12.21 2.65 15.68
C GLY A 258 13.23 2.69 14.54
N PRO A 259 14.06 3.75 14.43
CA PRO A 259 15.09 3.85 13.39
C PRO A 259 16.13 2.73 13.46
N GLU A 260 16.34 2.15 14.64
CA GLU A 260 17.25 1.04 14.90
C GLU A 260 16.69 -0.35 14.54
N TRP A 261 15.39 -0.45 14.23
CA TRP A 261 14.77 -1.73 13.89
C TRP A 261 15.12 -2.15 12.46
N SER A 262 15.42 -3.43 12.28
CA SER A 262 15.51 -4.03 10.95
C SER A 262 14.15 -4.00 10.24
N MET A 263 14.13 -4.04 8.90
CA MET A 263 12.87 -4.13 8.15
C MET A 263 12.00 -5.30 8.61
N LYS A 264 12.61 -6.44 8.93
CA LYS A 264 11.90 -7.60 9.50
C LYS A 264 11.17 -7.26 10.80
N GLU A 265 11.82 -6.56 11.73
CA GLU A 265 11.20 -6.16 13.00
C GLU A 265 10.08 -5.16 12.78
N LYS A 266 10.29 -4.17 11.89
CA LYS A 266 9.27 -3.19 11.52
C LYS A 266 8.03 -3.89 10.94
N THR A 267 8.18 -4.68 9.89
CA THR A 267 7.06 -5.36 9.22
C THR A 267 6.31 -6.28 10.18
N ASN A 268 7.01 -7.09 11.00
CA ASN A 268 6.35 -7.97 11.97
C ASN A 268 5.59 -7.20 13.04
N TRP A 269 6.14 -6.09 13.52
CA TRP A 269 5.47 -5.25 14.52
C TRP A 269 4.22 -4.58 13.93
N LEU A 270 4.33 -3.97 12.75
CA LEU A 270 3.22 -3.32 12.05
C LEU A 270 2.08 -4.31 11.79
N ALA A 271 2.39 -5.43 11.15
CA ALA A 271 1.43 -6.45 10.81
C ALA A 271 0.81 -7.09 12.07
N GLY A 272 1.60 -7.27 13.15
CA GLY A 272 1.10 -7.75 14.43
C GLY A 272 0.15 -6.76 15.12
N LYS A 273 0.35 -5.45 14.96
CA LYS A 273 -0.58 -4.42 15.44
C LYS A 273 -1.88 -4.40 14.63
N ALA A 274 -1.76 -4.43 13.31
CA ALA A 274 -2.91 -4.44 12.42
C ALA A 274 -3.77 -5.71 12.59
N ARG A 275 -3.15 -6.88 12.82
CA ARG A 275 -3.85 -8.14 13.10
C ARG A 275 -4.83 -8.04 14.28
N MET A 276 -4.57 -7.18 15.27
CA MET A 276 -5.46 -7.00 16.43
C MET A 276 -6.82 -6.39 16.04
N HIS A 277 -6.93 -5.80 14.85
CA HIS A 277 -8.16 -5.21 14.32
C HIS A 277 -9.04 -6.21 13.59
N LEU A 278 -8.46 -7.29 13.05
CA LEU A 278 -9.20 -8.33 12.32
C LEU A 278 -10.08 -9.15 13.27
N ASP A 279 -11.29 -9.51 12.81
CA ASP A 279 -12.15 -10.46 13.52
C ASP A 279 -11.47 -11.84 13.61
N ALA A 280 -11.20 -12.30 14.82
CA ALA A 280 -10.52 -13.57 15.08
C ALA A 280 -11.27 -14.80 14.53
N GLY A 281 -12.58 -14.69 14.28
CA GLY A 281 -13.37 -15.75 13.65
C GLY A 281 -13.24 -15.81 12.12
N GLY A 282 -12.81 -14.71 11.50
CA GLY A 282 -12.79 -14.52 10.05
C GLY A 282 -11.61 -15.17 9.33
N TYR A 283 -11.73 -15.37 8.01
CA TYR A 283 -10.67 -15.95 7.19
C TYR A 283 -9.44 -15.07 7.16
N ALA A 284 -9.57 -13.73 7.16
CA ALA A 284 -8.43 -12.81 7.09
C ALA A 284 -7.50 -12.98 8.31
N ALA A 285 -8.09 -13.04 9.51
CA ALA A 285 -7.34 -13.26 10.75
C ALA A 285 -6.65 -14.63 10.77
N LYS A 286 -7.33 -15.67 10.30
CA LYS A 286 -6.80 -17.04 10.28
C LYS A 286 -5.73 -17.23 9.20
N MET A 287 -5.90 -16.62 8.04
CA MET A 287 -4.89 -16.55 6.98
C MET A 287 -3.62 -15.89 7.50
N TYR A 288 -3.73 -14.72 8.14
CA TYR A 288 -2.60 -14.06 8.79
C TYR A 288 -1.90 -14.97 9.81
N ASP A 289 -2.66 -15.57 10.73
CA ASP A 289 -2.09 -16.40 11.80
C ASP A 289 -1.38 -17.63 11.21
N GLN A 290 -1.94 -18.22 10.15
CA GLN A 290 -1.37 -19.38 9.47
C GLN A 290 -0.08 -19.01 8.72
N VAL A 291 -0.08 -17.91 7.96
CA VAL A 291 1.10 -17.41 7.23
C VAL A 291 2.21 -17.05 8.22
N ARG A 292 1.87 -16.40 9.33
CA ARG A 292 2.81 -16.09 10.40
C ARG A 292 3.42 -17.34 11.01
N GLN A 293 2.61 -18.37 11.29
CA GLN A 293 3.11 -19.65 11.81
C GLN A 293 4.10 -20.30 10.83
N TRP A 294 3.78 -20.33 9.53
CA TRP A 294 4.67 -20.86 8.51
C TRP A 294 5.98 -20.07 8.42
N TYR A 295 5.91 -18.74 8.46
CA TYR A 295 7.09 -17.88 8.51
C TYR A 295 7.97 -18.17 9.73
N GLU A 296 7.38 -18.28 10.93
CA GLU A 296 8.10 -18.56 12.17
C GLU A 296 8.75 -19.96 12.17
N SER A 297 8.19 -20.93 11.43
CA SER A 297 8.79 -22.25 11.20
C SER A 297 9.92 -22.26 10.15
N GLY A 298 10.18 -21.13 9.47
CA GLY A 298 11.19 -21.02 8.42
C GLY A 298 10.76 -21.58 7.06
N GLN A 299 9.44 -21.68 6.81
CA GLN A 299 8.93 -22.16 5.53
C GLN A 299 9.28 -21.16 4.40
N PRO A 300 9.83 -21.63 3.26
CA PRO A 300 10.09 -20.77 2.12
C PRO A 300 8.82 -20.14 1.55
N TRP A 301 8.92 -18.91 1.05
CA TRP A 301 7.75 -18.15 0.57
C TRP A 301 6.99 -18.83 -0.57
N GLU A 302 7.68 -19.52 -1.50
CA GLU A 302 7.03 -20.29 -2.57
C GLU A 302 6.16 -21.42 -2.01
N VAL A 303 6.68 -22.15 -1.01
CA VAL A 303 5.92 -23.21 -0.33
C VAL A 303 4.75 -22.61 0.47
N THR A 304 4.94 -21.46 1.09
CA THR A 304 3.88 -20.72 1.78
C THR A 304 2.76 -20.29 0.85
N ARG A 305 3.07 -19.70 -0.31
CA ARG A 305 2.07 -19.34 -1.32
C ARG A 305 1.31 -20.57 -1.81
N ASP A 306 2.01 -21.64 -2.18
CA ASP A 306 1.38 -22.85 -2.68
C ASP A 306 0.48 -23.51 -1.61
N SER A 307 0.92 -23.47 -0.35
CA SER A 307 0.13 -23.96 0.79
C SER A 307 -1.10 -23.09 1.07
N LEU A 308 -0.99 -21.77 0.87
CA LEU A 308 -2.10 -20.83 1.01
C LEU A 308 -3.16 -21.09 -0.06
N TYR A 309 -2.74 -21.22 -1.32
CA TYR A 309 -3.62 -21.59 -2.44
C TYR A 309 -4.34 -22.91 -2.17
N GLU A 310 -3.59 -23.94 -1.80
CA GLU A 310 -4.15 -25.26 -1.55
C GLU A 310 -5.12 -25.27 -0.35
N LYS A 311 -4.84 -24.51 0.72
CA LYS A 311 -5.72 -24.41 1.89
C LYS A 311 -7.00 -23.63 1.60
N TYR A 312 -6.90 -22.48 0.93
CA TYR A 312 -8.00 -21.54 0.81
C TYR A 312 -8.68 -21.56 -0.55
N GLN A 313 -7.94 -21.65 -1.67
CA GLN A 313 -8.57 -21.71 -2.99
C GLN A 313 -9.03 -23.13 -3.35
N VAL A 314 -8.27 -24.18 -3.01
CA VAL A 314 -8.65 -25.57 -3.34
C VAL A 314 -9.58 -26.16 -2.29
N ARG A 315 -9.16 -26.16 -1.02
CA ARG A 315 -9.95 -26.77 0.07
C ARG A 315 -11.02 -25.85 0.67
N GLN A 316 -11.00 -24.56 0.34
CA GLN A 316 -12.01 -23.57 0.79
C GLN A 316 -12.18 -23.57 2.32
N GLU A 317 -11.05 -23.70 3.03
CA GLU A 317 -11.06 -23.71 4.49
C GLU A 317 -11.44 -22.34 5.07
N ASP A 318 -11.90 -22.33 6.32
CA ASP A 318 -12.30 -21.13 7.06
C ASP A 318 -13.41 -20.26 6.45
N GLY A 319 -14.18 -20.84 5.52
CA GLY A 319 -15.30 -20.16 4.87
C GLY A 319 -14.88 -19.27 3.71
N TYR A 320 -13.68 -19.48 3.14
CA TYR A 320 -13.22 -18.82 1.94
C TYR A 320 -13.66 -19.62 0.70
N ASP A 321 -14.87 -19.38 0.21
CA ASP A 321 -15.55 -20.16 -0.85
C ASP A 321 -15.43 -19.55 -2.26
N TRP A 322 -14.42 -18.69 -2.46
CA TRP A 322 -14.31 -17.88 -3.67
C TRP A 322 -14.09 -18.65 -4.95
N SER A 323 -13.30 -19.72 -4.90
CA SER A 323 -13.06 -20.57 -6.07
C SER A 323 -14.33 -21.22 -6.63
N THR A 324 -15.41 -21.29 -5.84
CA THR A 324 -16.74 -21.73 -6.30
C THR A 324 -17.71 -20.60 -6.59
N ARG A 325 -17.56 -19.42 -5.99
CA ARG A 325 -18.41 -18.24 -6.25
C ARG A 325 -18.02 -17.47 -7.50
N GLU A 326 -16.74 -17.47 -7.86
CA GLU A 326 -16.16 -16.70 -8.96
C GLU A 326 -15.64 -17.69 -10.03
N PRO A 327 -16.39 -17.91 -11.12
CA PRO A 327 -16.05 -18.96 -12.09
C PRO A 327 -15.05 -18.51 -13.17
N VAL A 328 -14.75 -17.21 -13.28
CA VAL A 328 -13.91 -16.66 -14.36
C VAL A 328 -12.47 -17.06 -14.17
N CYS A 329 -11.94 -16.96 -12.95
CA CYS A 329 -10.57 -17.39 -12.69
C CYS A 329 -10.39 -18.04 -11.30
N HIS A 330 -11.49 -18.43 -10.65
CA HIS A 330 -11.49 -19.10 -9.35
C HIS A 330 -10.99 -18.20 -8.22
N GLY A 331 -11.40 -16.93 -8.22
CA GLY A 331 -11.16 -16.01 -7.11
C GLY A 331 -9.81 -15.30 -7.14
N CYS A 332 -9.28 -14.96 -8.31
CA CYS A 332 -8.01 -14.21 -8.41
C CYS A 332 -8.10 -12.79 -7.86
N PHE A 333 -9.30 -12.21 -7.84
CA PHE A 333 -9.56 -10.85 -7.35
C PHE A 333 -10.12 -10.84 -5.92
N ALA A 334 -10.29 -12.00 -5.30
CA ALA A 334 -10.91 -12.12 -4.00
C ALA A 334 -9.97 -11.61 -2.88
N ALA A 335 -10.47 -10.75 -2.00
CA ALA A 335 -9.68 -10.25 -0.88
C ALA A 335 -9.37 -11.39 0.11
N GLY A 336 -8.10 -11.57 0.48
CA GLY A 336 -7.61 -12.70 1.27
C GLY A 336 -6.37 -12.37 2.08
#